data_AF-A0A4T0EP09-F1
#
_entry.id   AF-A0A4T0EP09-F1
#
_cell.length_a   1.000
_cell.length_b   1.000
_cell.length_c   1.000
_cell.angle_alpha   90.00
_cell.angle_beta   90.00
_cell.angle_gamma   90.00
#
_symmetry.space_group_name_H-M   'P 1'
#
loop_
_entity.id
_entity.type
_entity.pdbx_description
1 polymer ?
#
loop_
_entity_poly.entity_id
_entity_poly.type
_entity_poly.pdbx_seq_one_letter_code
_entity_poly.pdbx_strand_id
1 'polypeptide(L)'
;MSEQTIYSEKQQLAMDLEKKQPHNNDLESQDLATPPPARPVFLVLWLLFVFGTVATMVSSNWNKPESRVHGQHILQKPTSVIATSTSLPTSAPTSTCNNLTLRREWRSMKPREQRRYQTAMRCLLELPSKNDRTGSRLGDFLSAYSTSGWHATQTSDYLPWNRFFMHTLESALRNECAYRGDMPYLDWTAVPATTAESSDATSTTAQSSQAAIRDEAAKHYLDAALVSEIMSAVDYDDFVHVLEARITDLAPFDFSTPELPQDPLFLHQMQVDRLWWLWQQQHPKAEMPVEDERVRIRGFGNSVAVKSVATTEGYDLCYRYV
;
A
#
# COMPACT_ATOMS: atom_id res chain seq x y z
N MET A 1 -18.46 -37.28 -13.66
CA MET A 1 -17.05 -37.52 -13.25
C MET A 1 -16.76 -36.58 -12.10
N SER A 2 -16.40 -37.11 -10.93
CA SER A 2 -16.19 -36.32 -9.71
C SER A 2 -14.84 -35.59 -9.74
N GLU A 3 -14.76 -34.43 -9.09
CA GLU A 3 -13.55 -33.58 -9.01
C GLU A 3 -12.31 -34.34 -8.48
N GLN A 4 -12.52 -35.41 -7.70
CA GLN A 4 -11.45 -36.28 -7.22
C GLN A 4 -10.72 -37.02 -8.35
N THR A 5 -11.40 -37.35 -9.45
CA THR A 5 -10.77 -38.05 -10.59
C THR A 5 -9.85 -37.10 -11.37
N ILE A 6 -10.22 -35.82 -11.46
CA ILE A 6 -9.44 -34.79 -12.18
C ILE A 6 -8.16 -34.42 -11.41
N TYR A 7 -8.22 -34.41 -10.08
CA TYR A 7 -7.05 -34.14 -9.24
C TYR A 7 -6.00 -35.26 -9.34
N SER A 8 -6.45 -36.51 -9.41
CA SER A 8 -5.58 -37.69 -9.57
C SER A 8 -4.87 -37.72 -10.92
N GLU A 9 -5.55 -37.38 -12.02
CA GLU A 9 -4.91 -37.35 -13.35
C GLU A 9 -3.86 -36.23 -13.47
N LYS A 10 -4.09 -35.08 -12.83
CA LYS A 10 -3.10 -33.98 -12.82
C LYS A 10 -1.84 -34.32 -12.03
N GLN A 11 -1.97 -35.06 -10.93
CA GLN A 11 -0.80 -35.53 -10.16
C GLN A 11 0.01 -36.57 -10.91
N GLN A 12 -0.64 -37.45 -11.67
CA GLN A 12 0.04 -38.45 -12.50
C GLN A 12 0.84 -37.79 -13.64
N LEU A 13 0.28 -36.76 -14.27
CA LEU A 13 0.93 -36.02 -15.35
C LEU A 13 2.17 -35.25 -14.87
N ALA A 14 2.14 -34.71 -13.63
CA ALA A 14 3.27 -34.02 -13.04
C ALA A 14 4.45 -34.98 -12.77
N MET A 15 4.17 -36.19 -12.29
CA MET A 15 5.20 -37.22 -12.06
C MET A 15 5.83 -37.74 -13.37
N ASP A 16 5.04 -37.88 -14.44
CA ASP A 16 5.55 -38.32 -15.75
C ASP A 16 6.40 -37.25 -16.47
N LEU A 17 6.17 -35.96 -16.19
CA LEU A 17 6.98 -34.87 -16.71
C LEU A 17 8.34 -34.77 -16.01
N GLU A 18 8.39 -35.04 -14.70
CA GLU A 18 9.64 -35.06 -13.93
C GLU A 18 10.55 -36.23 -14.35
N LYS A 19 9.98 -37.36 -14.76
CA LYS A 19 10.72 -38.53 -15.24
C LYS A 19 11.35 -38.35 -16.63
N LYS A 20 10.97 -37.31 -17.39
CA LYS A 20 11.42 -37.08 -18.77
C LYS A 20 12.56 -36.06 -18.92
N GLN A 21 13.13 -35.56 -17.84
CA GLN A 21 14.24 -34.62 -17.93
C GLN A 21 15.56 -35.39 -18.20
N PRO A 22 16.28 -35.09 -19.30
CA PRO A 22 17.46 -35.86 -19.70
C PRO A 22 18.68 -35.53 -18.81
N HIS A 23 19.24 -36.58 -18.23
CA HIS A 23 20.54 -36.60 -17.59
C HIS A 23 21.64 -36.36 -18.65
N ASN A 24 22.21 -35.16 -18.69
CA ASN A 24 23.54 -34.96 -19.27
C ASN A 24 24.54 -35.06 -18.13
N ASN A 25 25.35 -36.13 -18.13
CA ASN A 25 26.69 -36.18 -17.53
C ASN A 25 27.34 -37.51 -17.95
N ASP A 26 27.83 -37.55 -19.18
CA ASP A 26 28.95 -38.41 -19.54
C ASP A 26 30.20 -37.53 -19.52
N LEU A 27 31.08 -37.74 -18.54
CA LEU A 27 32.52 -37.90 -18.80
C LEU A 27 33.21 -38.52 -17.58
N GLU A 28 33.82 -39.66 -17.87
CA GLU A 28 35.00 -40.24 -17.23
C GLU A 28 34.86 -41.12 -15.97
N SER A 29 34.92 -42.42 -16.26
CA SER A 29 35.31 -43.57 -15.46
C SER A 29 36.61 -43.39 -14.65
N GLN A 30 36.64 -43.88 -13.40
CA GLN A 30 37.65 -44.84 -12.91
C GLN A 30 37.37 -45.30 -11.46
N ASP A 31 37.26 -46.63 -11.33
CA ASP A 31 37.57 -47.55 -10.23
C ASP A 31 37.28 -47.25 -8.74
N LEU A 32 36.50 -48.18 -8.16
CA LEU A 32 36.42 -48.43 -6.72
C LEU A 32 37.76 -48.96 -6.17
N ALA A 33 38.35 -48.23 -5.23
CA ALA A 33 39.21 -48.82 -4.20
C ALA A 33 38.97 -48.09 -2.86
N THR A 34 38.70 -48.88 -1.83
CA THR A 34 38.48 -48.52 -0.41
C THR A 34 39.52 -47.54 0.16
N PRO A 35 39.16 -46.54 1.00
CA PRO A 35 40.15 -45.71 1.67
C PRO A 35 40.65 -46.33 3.00
N PRO A 36 41.97 -46.31 3.28
CA PRO A 36 42.55 -46.55 4.61
C PRO A 36 42.61 -45.24 5.44
N PRO A 37 43.01 -45.27 6.74
CA PRO A 37 42.51 -44.36 7.77
C PRO A 37 43.05 -42.93 7.71
N ALA A 38 42.22 -42.02 8.21
CA ALA A 38 42.42 -40.56 8.23
C ALA A 38 43.74 -40.14 8.89
N ARG A 39 44.53 -39.34 8.14
CA ARG A 39 45.68 -38.61 8.67
C ARG A 39 45.24 -37.24 9.22
N PRO A 40 45.81 -36.75 10.33
CA PRO A 40 45.40 -35.53 11.07
C PRO A 40 45.50 -34.21 10.28
N VAL A 41 46.00 -34.26 9.05
CA VAL A 41 46.20 -33.10 8.17
C VAL A 41 44.86 -32.50 7.73
N PHE A 42 43.81 -33.31 7.55
CA PHE A 42 42.50 -32.81 7.11
C PHE A 42 41.78 -32.00 8.21
N LEU A 43 41.92 -32.42 9.47
CA LEU A 43 41.40 -31.66 10.62
C LEU A 43 42.15 -30.35 10.82
N VAL A 44 43.47 -30.34 10.60
CA VAL A 44 44.28 -29.11 10.68
C VAL A 44 43.91 -28.15 9.54
N LEU A 45 43.75 -28.64 8.31
CA LEU A 45 43.33 -27.81 7.17
C LEU A 45 41.89 -27.29 7.34
N TRP A 46 40.98 -28.10 7.90
CA TRP A 46 39.62 -27.68 8.20
C TRP A 46 39.57 -26.64 9.32
N LEU A 47 40.35 -26.81 10.40
CA LEU A 47 40.47 -25.83 11.47
C LEU A 47 41.07 -24.51 10.95
N LEU A 48 42.09 -24.55 10.10
CA LEU A 48 42.66 -23.34 9.49
C LEU A 48 41.65 -22.61 8.58
N PHE A 49 40.77 -23.35 7.87
CA PHE A 49 39.70 -22.77 7.07
C PHE A 49 38.59 -22.14 7.93
N VAL A 50 38.19 -22.79 9.04
CA VAL A 50 37.21 -22.25 9.99
C VAL A 50 37.76 -21.04 10.75
N PHE A 51 39.01 -21.09 11.23
CA PHE A 51 39.62 -19.93 11.89
C PHE A 51 39.93 -18.78 10.92
N GLY A 52 40.26 -19.07 9.67
CA GLY A 52 40.46 -18.06 8.62
C GLY A 52 39.17 -17.33 8.24
N THR A 53 38.03 -18.01 8.23
CA THR A 53 36.71 -17.40 7.94
C THR A 53 36.12 -16.65 9.14
N VAL A 54 36.38 -17.10 10.37
CA VAL A 54 35.99 -16.37 11.58
C VAL A 54 36.84 -15.10 11.77
N ALA A 55 38.14 -15.15 11.46
CA ALA A 55 39.00 -13.97 11.51
C ALA A 55 38.60 -12.87 10.51
N THR A 56 38.10 -13.23 9.33
CA THR A 56 37.57 -12.26 8.36
C THR A 56 36.20 -11.71 8.75
N MET A 57 35.34 -12.48 9.43
CA MET A 57 34.08 -11.95 10.01
C MET A 57 34.30 -11.06 11.24
N VAL A 58 35.34 -11.30 12.05
CA VAL A 58 35.66 -10.45 13.21
C VAL A 58 36.34 -9.14 12.79
N SER A 59 37.10 -9.14 11.69
CA SER A 59 37.73 -7.93 11.15
C SER A 59 36.74 -6.99 10.43
N SER A 60 35.61 -7.50 9.91
CA SER A 60 34.60 -6.66 9.24
C SER A 60 33.62 -5.98 10.20
N ASN A 61 33.63 -6.35 11.50
CA ASN A 61 32.71 -5.80 12.50
C ASN A 61 33.37 -4.85 13.51
N TRP A 62 34.64 -4.51 13.32
CA TRP A 62 35.38 -3.53 14.14
C TRP A 62 35.72 -2.26 13.35
N ASN A 63 34.67 -1.62 12.83
CA ASN A 63 34.67 -0.19 12.54
C ASN A 63 33.27 0.38 12.79
N LYS A 64 32.92 0.51 14.08
CA LYS A 64 31.92 1.47 14.53
C LYS A 64 32.47 2.22 15.73
N PRO A 65 32.84 3.50 15.60
CA PRO A 65 32.79 4.40 16.74
C PRO A 65 31.34 4.79 16.98
N GLU A 66 30.91 4.57 18.21
CA GLU A 66 29.64 5.01 18.76
C GLU A 66 29.72 6.52 19.02
N SER A 67 29.11 7.33 18.14
CA SER A 67 28.83 8.74 18.43
C SER A 67 27.32 8.96 18.59
N ARG A 68 26.95 9.27 19.83
CA ARG A 68 25.67 9.86 20.22
C ARG A 68 25.37 11.13 19.43
N VAL A 69 24.13 11.22 18.97
CA VAL A 69 23.24 12.41 18.98
C VAL A 69 23.84 13.72 18.43
N HIS A 70 23.70 13.94 17.12
CA HIS A 70 23.14 15.15 16.46
C HIS A 70 23.45 15.11 14.95
N GLY A 71 22.42 15.29 14.12
CA GLY A 71 22.52 15.46 12.66
C GLY A 71 21.21 14.99 12.03
N GLN A 72 20.28 15.83 11.57
CA GLN A 72 20.46 17.13 10.91
C GLN A 72 21.62 17.09 9.90
N HIS A 73 21.55 16.17 8.95
CA HIS A 73 22.11 16.36 7.62
C HIS A 73 21.22 15.65 6.59
N ILE A 74 20.21 16.39 6.12
CA ILE A 74 20.03 16.66 4.69
C ILE A 74 20.16 15.40 3.80
N LEU A 75 19.03 14.71 3.59
CA LEU A 75 18.76 14.11 2.29
C LEU A 75 18.54 15.28 1.32
N GLN A 76 19.63 15.68 0.68
CA GLN A 76 19.66 16.79 -0.25
C GLN A 76 18.83 16.38 -1.48
N LYS A 77 17.55 16.77 -1.50
CA LYS A 77 16.79 16.88 -2.75
C LYS A 77 17.61 17.84 -3.63
N PRO A 78 18.06 17.44 -4.83
CA PRO A 78 18.82 18.32 -5.69
C PRO A 78 18.01 19.60 -5.94
N THR A 79 18.56 20.71 -5.46
CA THR A 79 17.92 22.02 -5.49
C THR A 79 18.08 22.62 -6.88
N SER A 80 17.04 22.53 -7.70
CA SER A 80 16.38 23.67 -8.36
C SER A 80 15.40 23.14 -9.41
N VAL A 81 14.27 22.60 -8.97
CA VAL A 81 13.06 22.72 -9.78
C VAL A 81 12.49 24.09 -9.41
N ILE A 82 12.12 24.91 -10.39
CA ILE A 82 11.32 26.12 -10.13
C ILE A 82 9.96 25.60 -9.66
N ALA A 83 9.86 25.29 -8.36
CA ALA A 83 8.60 24.93 -7.74
C ALA A 83 7.76 26.20 -7.71
N THR A 84 6.65 26.19 -8.44
CA THR A 84 5.68 27.27 -8.32
C THR A 84 4.93 27.00 -7.03
N SER A 85 4.95 27.92 -6.07
CA SER A 85 4.11 27.77 -4.88
C SER A 85 2.68 28.18 -5.24
N THR A 86 1.72 27.29 -4.99
CA THR A 86 0.31 27.65 -5.02
C THR A 86 -0.14 27.79 -3.58
N SER A 87 -0.60 28.98 -3.21
CA SER A 87 -1.27 29.14 -1.93
C SER A 87 -2.53 28.27 -1.92
N LEU A 88 -2.68 27.48 -0.86
CA LEU A 88 -3.91 26.72 -0.67
C LEU A 88 -5.06 27.73 -0.54
N PRO A 89 -6.15 27.59 -1.32
CA PRO A 89 -7.31 28.46 -1.14
C PRO A 89 -7.80 28.32 0.30
N THR A 90 -7.97 29.43 1.02
CA THR A 90 -8.47 29.47 2.41
C THR A 90 -9.96 29.15 2.47
N SER A 91 -10.38 28.02 1.89
CA SER A 91 -11.65 27.79 1.19
C SER A 91 -11.65 28.41 -0.21
N ALA A 92 -12.01 27.60 -1.22
CA ALA A 92 -12.37 28.16 -2.52
C ALA A 92 -13.50 29.19 -2.27
N PRO A 93 -13.59 30.28 -3.06
CA PRO A 93 -14.80 31.09 -3.05
C PRO A 93 -15.98 30.14 -3.15
N THR A 94 -17.03 30.37 -2.35
CA THR A 94 -18.28 29.61 -2.24
C THR A 94 -19.04 29.55 -3.57
N SER A 95 -18.38 29.04 -4.62
CA SER A 95 -18.97 28.55 -5.84
C SER A 95 -19.67 27.25 -5.49
N THR A 96 -20.85 27.41 -4.88
CA THR A 96 -22.00 26.50 -4.99
C THR A 96 -21.63 25.03 -5.21
N CYS A 97 -21.05 24.41 -4.18
CA CYS A 97 -21.04 22.96 -4.04
C CYS A 97 -22.50 22.50 -3.89
N ASN A 98 -23.17 22.36 -5.04
CA ASN A 98 -24.62 22.12 -5.09
C ASN A 98 -24.97 20.66 -4.81
N ASN A 99 -24.04 19.74 -5.08
CA ASN A 99 -24.24 18.30 -4.97
C ASN A 99 -23.19 17.70 -4.04
N LEU A 100 -23.22 18.11 -2.76
CA LEU A 100 -22.29 17.61 -1.75
C LEU A 100 -22.45 16.10 -1.59
N THR A 101 -21.38 15.36 -1.88
CA THR A 101 -21.29 13.93 -1.56
C THR A 101 -20.52 13.71 -0.27
N LEU A 102 -20.82 12.61 0.42
CA LEU A 102 -20.09 12.23 1.63
C LEU A 102 -19.14 11.08 1.32
N ARG A 103 -18.08 11.00 2.10
CA ARG A 103 -17.12 9.90 2.11
C ARG A 103 -17.10 9.33 3.52
N ARG A 104 -17.40 8.04 3.65
CA ARG A 104 -17.66 7.37 4.94
C ARG A 104 -16.63 6.28 5.23
N GLU A 105 -16.37 6.06 6.51
CA GLU A 105 -15.53 4.94 6.93
C GLU A 105 -16.23 3.61 6.61
N TRP A 106 -15.50 2.69 6.00
CA TRP A 106 -16.03 1.44 5.44
C TRP A 106 -16.78 0.56 6.45
N ARG A 107 -16.26 0.38 7.66
CA ARG A 107 -16.86 -0.43 8.73
C ARG A 107 -18.10 0.24 9.34
N SER A 108 -18.20 1.56 9.26
CA SER A 108 -19.40 2.31 9.66
C SER A 108 -20.58 2.21 8.68
N MET A 109 -20.33 1.77 7.44
CA MET A 109 -21.36 1.64 6.41
C MET A 109 -22.28 0.44 6.65
N LYS A 110 -23.55 0.54 6.25
CA LYS A 110 -24.48 -0.58 6.35
C LYS A 110 -24.04 -1.73 5.41
N PRO A 111 -24.31 -3.00 5.74
CA PRO A 111 -23.97 -4.13 4.87
C PRO A 111 -24.54 -4.03 3.44
N ARG A 112 -25.68 -3.34 3.26
CA ARG A 112 -26.25 -3.06 1.94
C ARG A 112 -25.46 -2.01 1.16
N GLU A 113 -24.90 -1.01 1.83
CA GLU A 113 -24.09 0.04 1.23
C GLU A 113 -22.72 -0.50 0.81
N GLN A 114 -22.08 -1.29 1.68
CA GLN A 114 -20.85 -2.02 1.36
C GLN A 114 -21.02 -2.91 0.13
N ARG A 115 -22.11 -3.69 0.07
CA ARG A 115 -22.44 -4.51 -1.12
C ARG A 115 -22.63 -3.68 -2.38
N ARG A 116 -23.31 -2.52 -2.31
CA ARG A 116 -23.49 -1.63 -3.47
C ARG A 116 -22.15 -1.15 -4.02
N TYR A 117 -21.21 -0.80 -3.15
CA TYR A 117 -19.85 -0.42 -3.57
C TYR A 117 -19.12 -1.60 -4.22
N GLN A 118 -19.11 -2.77 -3.58
CA GLN A 118 -18.49 -3.99 -4.12
C GLN A 118 -19.07 -4.39 -5.49
N THR A 119 -20.39 -4.28 -5.66
CA THR A 119 -21.05 -4.54 -6.95
C THR A 119 -20.61 -3.53 -8.01
N ALA A 120 -20.47 -2.25 -7.66
CA ALA A 120 -20.00 -1.23 -8.61
C ALA A 120 -18.53 -1.45 -9.02
N MET A 121 -17.67 -1.84 -8.08
CA MET A 121 -16.28 -2.23 -8.37
C MET A 121 -16.22 -3.46 -9.27
N ARG A 122 -17.06 -4.47 -9.01
CA ARG A 122 -17.18 -5.66 -9.87
C ARG A 122 -17.67 -5.29 -11.28
N CYS A 123 -18.60 -4.34 -11.40
CA CYS A 123 -19.01 -3.83 -12.70
C CYS A 123 -17.83 -3.22 -13.49
N LEU A 124 -16.93 -2.46 -12.87
CA LEU A 124 -15.72 -1.98 -13.55
C LEU A 124 -14.78 -3.12 -13.97
N LEU A 125 -14.74 -4.22 -13.22
CA LEU A 125 -13.98 -5.42 -13.59
C LEU A 125 -14.58 -6.14 -14.80
N GLU A 126 -15.90 -6.09 -14.98
CA GLU A 126 -16.62 -6.73 -16.08
C GLU A 126 -16.69 -5.87 -17.35
N LEU A 127 -16.65 -4.54 -17.20
CA LEU A 127 -16.61 -3.62 -18.33
C LEU A 127 -15.30 -3.75 -19.11
N PRO A 128 -15.33 -3.68 -20.45
CA PRO A 128 -14.12 -3.72 -21.25
C PRO A 128 -13.24 -2.50 -20.96
N SER A 129 -11.92 -2.71 -21.04
CA SER A 129 -10.94 -1.62 -20.99
C SER A 129 -11.23 -0.57 -22.07
N LYS A 130 -10.98 0.70 -21.74
CA LYS A 130 -11.00 1.82 -22.68
C LYS A 130 -9.61 2.17 -23.22
N ASN A 131 -8.56 1.67 -22.57
CA ASN A 131 -7.17 2.03 -22.88
C ASN A 131 -6.44 0.93 -23.66
N ASP A 132 -6.80 -0.33 -23.41
CA ASP A 132 -6.24 -1.52 -24.02
C ASP A 132 -7.31 -2.31 -24.77
N ARG A 133 -6.90 -3.06 -25.81
CA ARG A 133 -7.82 -3.91 -26.59
C ARG A 133 -8.25 -5.18 -25.84
N THR A 134 -7.52 -5.55 -24.79
CA THR A 134 -7.75 -6.74 -23.97
C THR A 134 -7.57 -6.34 -22.50
N GLY A 135 -8.63 -6.36 -21.71
CA GLY A 135 -8.59 -5.97 -20.31
C GLY A 135 -9.94 -5.47 -19.82
N SER A 136 -9.96 -5.05 -18.55
CA SER A 136 -11.14 -4.49 -17.91
C SER A 136 -10.98 -3.01 -17.64
N ARG A 137 -12.11 -2.32 -17.42
CA ARG A 137 -12.11 -0.92 -17.04
C ARG A 137 -11.44 -0.70 -15.69
N LEU A 138 -11.60 -1.62 -14.74
CA LEU A 138 -10.86 -1.61 -13.47
C LEU A 138 -9.35 -1.80 -13.70
N GLY A 139 -8.97 -2.66 -14.64
CA GLY A 139 -7.58 -2.86 -15.06
C GLY A 139 -6.91 -1.57 -15.54
N ASP A 140 -7.64 -0.68 -16.22
CA ASP A 140 -7.14 0.62 -16.62
C ASP A 140 -6.76 1.50 -15.42
N PHE A 141 -7.57 1.48 -14.36
CA PHE A 141 -7.28 2.21 -13.12
C PHE A 141 -6.08 1.62 -12.38
N LEU A 142 -5.99 0.29 -12.29
CA LEU A 142 -4.87 -0.39 -11.65
C LEU A 142 -3.56 -0.16 -12.41
N SER A 143 -3.60 -0.19 -13.75
CA SER A 143 -2.46 0.12 -14.62
C SER A 143 -2.04 1.59 -14.49
N ALA A 144 -3.00 2.53 -14.48
CA ALA A 144 -2.72 3.94 -14.26
C ALA A 144 -2.13 4.20 -12.87
N TYR A 145 -2.63 3.53 -11.84
CA TYR A 145 -2.10 3.62 -10.47
C TYR A 145 -0.69 3.05 -10.39
N SER A 146 -0.44 1.88 -10.96
CA SER A 146 0.90 1.26 -10.98
C SER A 146 1.92 2.12 -11.75
N THR A 147 1.54 2.66 -12.91
CA THR A 147 2.44 3.45 -13.75
C THR A 147 2.61 4.90 -13.32
N SER A 148 1.57 5.53 -12.74
CA SER A 148 1.61 6.96 -12.37
C SER A 148 1.76 7.17 -10.87
N GLY A 149 1.27 6.26 -10.04
CA GLY A 149 1.42 6.33 -8.59
C GLY A 149 2.89 6.25 -8.15
N TRP A 150 3.68 5.43 -8.85
CA TRP A 150 5.14 5.34 -8.64
C TRP A 150 5.91 6.63 -9.03
N HIS A 151 5.36 7.44 -9.94
CA HIS A 151 5.95 8.74 -10.31
C HIS A 151 5.47 9.87 -9.40
N ALA A 152 4.37 9.64 -8.68
CA ALA A 152 3.82 10.58 -7.74
C ALA A 152 4.53 10.47 -6.38
N THR A 153 4.93 9.26 -5.97
CA THR A 153 5.77 9.07 -4.77
C THR A 153 7.11 9.79 -4.91
N GLN A 154 7.51 10.55 -3.89
CA GLN A 154 8.69 11.45 -3.81
C GLN A 154 8.54 12.81 -4.51
N THR A 155 7.34 13.17 -4.97
CA THR A 155 7.07 14.51 -5.54
C THR A 155 5.99 15.21 -4.72
N SER A 156 6.00 16.54 -4.74
CA SER A 156 4.97 17.33 -4.05
C SER A 156 3.57 17.22 -4.69
N ASP A 157 3.48 16.59 -5.87
CA ASP A 157 2.26 16.47 -6.66
C ASP A 157 1.45 15.19 -6.31
N TYR A 158 1.96 14.32 -5.43
CA TYR A 158 1.30 13.05 -5.06
C TYR A 158 -0.14 13.23 -4.58
N LEU A 159 -0.36 14.12 -3.62
CA LEU A 159 -1.66 14.29 -2.98
C LEU A 159 -2.71 14.87 -3.94
N PRO A 160 -2.40 15.95 -4.71
CA PRO A 160 -3.27 16.40 -5.80
C PRO A 160 -3.58 15.30 -6.82
N TRP A 161 -2.58 14.51 -7.21
CA TRP A 161 -2.76 13.42 -8.16
C TRP A 161 -3.67 12.33 -7.61
N ASN A 162 -3.44 11.89 -6.36
CA ASN A 162 -4.25 10.87 -5.69
C ASN A 162 -5.71 11.31 -5.57
N ARG A 163 -5.96 12.56 -5.15
CA ARG A 163 -7.31 13.12 -5.07
C ARG A 163 -8.02 13.13 -6.44
N PHE A 164 -7.30 13.55 -7.48
CA PHE A 164 -7.84 13.55 -8.84
C PHE A 164 -8.13 12.13 -9.34
N PHE A 165 -7.24 11.17 -9.03
CA PHE A 165 -7.40 9.76 -9.36
C PHE A 165 -8.64 9.16 -8.70
N MET A 166 -8.81 9.39 -7.39
CA MET A 166 -9.98 8.89 -6.65
C MET A 166 -11.29 9.53 -7.13
N HIS A 167 -11.30 10.82 -7.46
CA HIS A 167 -12.46 11.47 -8.06
C HIS A 167 -12.80 10.91 -9.46
N THR A 168 -11.78 10.57 -10.25
CA THR A 168 -11.94 9.93 -11.56
C THR A 168 -12.52 8.53 -11.43
N LEU A 169 -12.08 7.75 -10.42
CA LEU A 169 -12.67 6.45 -10.11
C LEU A 169 -14.12 6.58 -9.68
N GLU A 170 -14.42 7.51 -8.76
CA GLU A 170 -15.79 7.81 -8.32
C GLU A 170 -16.69 8.16 -9.52
N SER A 171 -16.20 8.99 -10.44
CA SER A 171 -16.92 9.36 -11.66
C SER A 171 -17.21 8.14 -12.54
N ALA A 172 -16.26 7.23 -12.72
CA ALA A 172 -16.48 5.99 -13.46
C ALA A 172 -17.51 5.07 -12.77
N LEU A 173 -17.42 4.92 -11.44
CA LEU A 173 -18.42 4.16 -10.67
C LEU A 173 -19.82 4.74 -10.85
N ARG A 174 -19.96 6.07 -10.78
CA ARG A 174 -21.25 6.77 -10.90
C ARG A 174 -21.82 6.74 -12.32
N ASN A 175 -20.97 6.95 -13.33
CA ASN A 175 -21.42 7.16 -14.71
C ASN A 175 -21.46 5.87 -15.54
N GLU A 176 -20.58 4.92 -15.26
CA GLU A 176 -20.46 3.66 -16.02
C GLU A 176 -21.17 2.50 -15.30
N CYS A 177 -21.18 2.52 -13.96
CA CYS A 177 -21.76 1.46 -13.12
C CYS A 177 -22.96 1.92 -12.27
N ALA A 178 -23.49 3.11 -12.53
CA ALA A 178 -24.65 3.68 -11.85
C ALA A 178 -24.54 3.68 -10.30
N TYR A 179 -23.32 3.78 -9.76
CA TYR A 179 -23.12 3.88 -8.32
C TYR A 179 -23.71 5.19 -7.79
N ARG A 180 -24.55 5.10 -6.76
CA ARG A 180 -25.18 6.26 -6.08
C ARG A 180 -24.97 6.20 -4.57
N GLY A 181 -23.92 5.51 -4.13
CA GLY A 181 -23.51 5.51 -2.73
C GLY A 181 -22.44 6.54 -2.46
N ASP A 182 -21.96 6.54 -1.23
CA ASP A 182 -20.82 7.33 -0.79
C ASP A 182 -19.52 6.57 -1.07
N MET A 183 -18.44 7.30 -1.36
CA MET A 183 -17.14 6.66 -1.53
C MET A 183 -16.60 6.23 -0.16
N PRO A 184 -16.24 4.95 0.03
CA PRO A 184 -15.70 4.48 1.29
C PRO A 184 -14.21 4.83 1.44
N TYR A 185 -13.77 4.99 2.68
CA TYR A 185 -12.36 4.99 3.06
C TYR A 185 -12.10 3.99 4.18
N LEU A 186 -10.84 3.58 4.37
CA LEU A 186 -10.44 2.67 5.44
C LEU A 186 -9.63 3.42 6.49
N ASP A 187 -10.22 3.71 7.66
CA ASP A 187 -9.45 4.27 8.76
C ASP A 187 -8.58 3.17 9.39
N TRP A 188 -7.26 3.37 9.36
CA TRP A 188 -6.27 2.46 9.93
C TRP A 188 -6.31 2.45 11.47
N THR A 189 -6.83 3.52 12.07
CA THR A 189 -6.91 3.67 13.54
C THR A 189 -8.26 3.19 14.11
N ALA A 190 -9.23 2.89 13.25
CA ALA A 190 -10.56 2.48 13.69
C ALA A 190 -10.56 1.03 14.19
N VAL A 191 -11.04 0.86 15.43
CA VAL A 191 -11.22 -0.44 16.06
C VAL A 191 -12.50 -1.12 15.52
N PRO A 192 -12.47 -2.42 15.17
CA PRO A 192 -13.67 -3.17 14.78
C PRO A 192 -14.72 -3.16 15.91
N ALA A 193 -15.98 -2.88 15.56
CA ALA A 193 -17.08 -2.76 16.52
C ALA A 193 -17.32 -4.03 17.40
N THR A 194 -16.80 -5.18 16.98
CA THR A 194 -16.97 -6.48 17.66
C THR A 194 -16.10 -6.65 18.91
N THR A 195 -15.11 -5.79 19.14
CA THR A 195 -14.23 -5.89 20.33
C THR A 195 -14.77 -5.18 21.57
N ALA A 196 -15.86 -4.41 21.45
CA ALA A 196 -16.41 -3.62 22.55
C ALA A 196 -17.43 -4.36 23.45
N GLU A 197 -17.85 -5.60 23.12
CA GLU A 197 -18.95 -6.28 23.83
C GLU A 197 -18.62 -7.62 24.52
N SER A 198 -17.38 -8.13 24.53
CA SER A 198 -17.07 -9.40 25.22
C SER A 198 -16.21 -9.25 26.48
N SER A 199 -16.63 -8.39 27.39
CA SER A 199 -16.25 -8.52 28.81
C SER A 199 -17.21 -9.47 29.51
N ASP A 200 -17.24 -10.74 29.11
CA ASP A 200 -17.77 -11.78 30.00
C ASP A 200 -16.77 -12.93 30.08
N ALA A 201 -16.06 -12.92 31.19
CA ALA A 201 -15.10 -13.94 31.54
C ALA A 201 -15.86 -15.24 31.81
N THR A 202 -15.54 -16.31 31.08
CA THR A 202 -15.21 -17.66 31.60
C THR A 202 -15.23 -18.68 30.45
N SER A 203 -14.08 -19.00 29.87
CA SER A 203 -13.81 -20.36 29.38
C SER A 203 -12.33 -20.55 29.01
N THR A 204 -11.75 -21.61 29.58
CA THR A 204 -10.33 -21.97 29.57
C THR A 204 -9.87 -22.52 28.20
N THR A 205 -9.85 -21.67 27.18
CA THR A 205 -9.20 -21.90 25.87
C THR A 205 -8.42 -20.64 25.44
N ALA A 206 -7.67 -20.07 26.39
CA ALA A 206 -7.33 -18.66 26.48
C ALA A 206 -5.83 -18.32 26.33
N GLN A 207 -5.13 -18.93 25.38
CA GLN A 207 -3.71 -18.55 25.12
C GLN A 207 -3.46 -18.14 23.67
N SER A 208 -4.00 -18.87 22.69
CA SER A 208 -3.90 -18.48 21.27
C SER A 208 -4.71 -17.21 20.97
N SER A 209 -5.91 -17.08 21.56
CA SER A 209 -6.77 -15.89 21.38
C SER A 209 -6.22 -14.66 22.12
N GLN A 210 -5.72 -14.79 23.35
CA GLN A 210 -5.09 -13.67 24.07
C GLN A 210 -3.83 -13.11 23.41
N ALA A 211 -3.09 -13.94 22.66
CA ALA A 211 -1.91 -13.48 21.92
C ALA A 211 -2.32 -12.69 20.67
N ALA A 212 -3.29 -13.19 19.90
CA ALA A 212 -3.84 -12.50 18.74
C ALA A 212 -4.50 -11.16 19.11
N ILE A 213 -5.28 -11.13 20.20
CA ILE A 213 -5.90 -9.89 20.70
C ILE A 213 -4.84 -8.86 21.13
N ARG A 214 -3.74 -9.31 21.75
CA ARG A 214 -2.64 -8.42 22.15
C ARG A 214 -1.86 -7.88 20.94
N ASP A 215 -1.66 -8.71 19.93
CA ASP A 215 -0.99 -8.34 18.69
C ASP A 215 -1.82 -7.32 17.89
N GLU A 216 -3.13 -7.56 17.80
CA GLU A 216 -4.08 -6.65 17.17
C GLU A 216 -4.16 -5.31 17.90
N ALA A 217 -4.24 -5.30 19.24
CA ALA A 217 -4.24 -4.06 20.01
C ALA A 217 -2.91 -3.29 19.91
N ALA A 218 -1.78 -4.00 19.88
CA ALA A 218 -0.46 -3.39 19.67
C ALA A 218 -0.35 -2.75 18.29
N LYS A 219 -0.87 -3.42 17.25
CA LYS A 219 -0.94 -2.88 15.90
C LYS A 219 -1.79 -1.60 15.83
N HIS A 220 -2.99 -1.60 16.41
CA HIS A 220 -3.83 -0.40 16.45
C HIS A 220 -3.16 0.78 17.15
N TYR A 221 -2.44 0.52 18.25
CA TYR A 221 -1.66 1.55 18.94
C TYR A 221 -0.52 2.10 18.06
N LEU A 222 0.18 1.23 17.34
CA LEU A 222 1.22 1.63 16.39
C LEU A 222 0.63 2.46 15.24
N ASP A 223 -0.47 2.01 14.63
CA ASP A 223 -1.13 2.72 13.53
C ASP A 223 -1.59 4.12 13.97
N ALA A 224 -2.16 4.24 15.18
CA ALA A 224 -2.53 5.52 15.76
C ALA A 224 -1.32 6.45 16.01
N ALA A 225 -0.20 5.88 16.48
CA ALA A 225 1.03 6.65 16.69
C ALA A 225 1.62 7.15 15.36
N LEU A 226 1.62 6.32 14.31
CA LEU A 226 2.07 6.70 12.98
C LEU A 226 1.17 7.79 12.36
N VAL A 227 -0.15 7.66 12.49
CA VAL A 227 -1.07 8.72 12.05
C VAL A 227 -0.84 10.02 12.82
N SER A 228 -0.58 9.95 14.13
CA SER A 228 -0.23 11.13 14.92
C SER A 228 1.09 11.76 14.47
N GLU A 229 2.09 10.97 14.09
CA GLU A 229 3.36 11.46 13.52
C GLU A 229 3.11 12.22 12.22
N ILE A 230 2.36 11.62 11.28
CA ILE A 230 1.99 12.24 10.00
C ILE A 230 1.26 13.58 10.23
N MET A 231 0.25 13.59 11.09
CA MET A 231 -0.57 14.78 11.34
C MET A 231 0.16 15.88 12.10
N SER A 232 1.31 15.59 12.70
CA SER A 232 2.13 16.58 13.44
C SER A 232 3.02 17.44 12.53
N ALA A 233 3.14 17.10 11.24
CA ALA A 233 3.90 17.89 10.28
C ALA A 233 3.32 19.29 10.12
N VAL A 234 4.18 20.31 10.16
CA VAL A 234 3.78 21.73 10.15
C VAL A 234 3.60 22.26 8.72
N ASP A 235 4.46 21.80 7.81
CA ASP A 235 4.50 22.25 6.42
C ASP A 235 4.17 21.10 5.45
N TYR A 236 3.76 21.45 4.23
CA TYR A 236 3.26 20.47 3.25
C TYR A 236 4.33 19.45 2.83
N ASP A 237 5.57 19.89 2.63
CA ASP A 237 6.66 19.00 2.20
C ASP A 237 6.96 17.93 3.26
N ASP A 238 7.00 18.33 4.55
CA ASP A 238 7.18 17.40 5.66
C ASP A 238 5.98 16.46 5.78
N PHE A 239 4.75 16.97 5.61
CA PHE A 239 3.55 16.15 5.64
C PHE A 239 3.57 15.05 4.56
N VAL A 240 3.86 15.42 3.31
CA VAL A 240 3.99 14.46 2.20
C VAL A 240 5.10 13.46 2.47
N HIS A 241 6.27 13.93 2.90
CA HIS A 241 7.43 13.07 3.14
C HIS A 241 7.18 12.03 4.24
N VAL A 242 6.63 12.46 5.38
CA VAL A 242 6.32 11.55 6.49
C VAL A 242 5.19 10.60 6.12
N LEU A 243 4.15 11.08 5.43
CA LEU A 243 3.06 10.25 4.94
C LEU A 243 3.58 9.14 4.01
N GLU A 244 4.38 9.47 3.00
CA GLU A 244 4.97 8.50 2.08
C GLU A 244 5.89 7.49 2.79
N ALA A 245 6.63 7.94 3.81
CA ALA A 245 7.52 7.08 4.58
C ALA A 245 6.80 6.12 5.53
N ARG A 246 5.49 6.31 5.79
CA ARG A 246 4.70 5.50 6.74
C ARG A 246 3.52 4.79 6.10
N ILE A 247 3.06 5.23 4.94
CA ILE A 247 1.85 4.70 4.27
C ILE A 247 1.94 3.20 4.00
N THR A 248 3.12 2.66 3.70
CA THR A 248 3.34 1.23 3.48
C THR A 248 3.23 0.41 4.75
N ASP A 249 3.67 0.97 5.89
CA ASP A 249 3.58 0.33 7.20
C ASP A 249 2.13 0.34 7.72
N LEU A 250 1.36 1.36 7.32
CA LEU A 250 -0.08 1.50 7.55
C LEU A 250 -0.95 0.66 6.58
N ALA A 251 -0.33 -0.02 5.62
CA ALA A 251 -0.99 -0.84 4.60
C ALA A 251 -0.71 -2.35 4.65
N PRO A 252 -0.58 -3.06 5.80
CA PRO A 252 -0.52 -4.51 5.77
C PRO A 252 -1.96 -5.01 5.67
N PHE A 253 -2.53 -4.98 4.46
CA PHE A 253 -3.86 -5.50 4.21
C PHE A 253 -3.87 -6.99 4.49
N ASP A 254 -4.58 -7.37 5.53
CA ASP A 254 -4.94 -8.76 5.73
C ASP A 254 -6.13 -9.08 4.82
N PHE A 255 -5.81 -9.57 3.61
CA PHE A 255 -6.78 -10.02 2.62
C PHE A 255 -7.64 -11.21 3.09
N SER A 256 -7.34 -11.80 4.25
CA SER A 256 -8.15 -12.88 4.83
C SER A 256 -9.35 -12.37 5.64
N THR A 257 -9.41 -11.06 5.94
CA THR A 257 -10.53 -10.49 6.68
C THR A 257 -11.79 -10.38 5.82
N PRO A 258 -12.90 -11.04 6.18
CA PRO A 258 -14.15 -10.96 5.42
C PRO A 258 -14.79 -9.56 5.48
N GLU A 259 -14.28 -8.70 6.35
CA GLU A 259 -14.71 -7.32 6.52
C GLU A 259 -14.18 -6.42 5.41
N LEU A 260 -13.07 -6.74 4.73
CA LEU A 260 -12.50 -5.91 3.66
C LEU A 260 -12.97 -6.35 2.27
N PRO A 261 -13.01 -5.42 1.28
CA PRO A 261 -13.14 -5.82 -0.12
C PRO A 261 -11.91 -6.65 -0.55
N GLN A 262 -12.08 -7.51 -1.56
CA GLN A 262 -11.01 -8.36 -2.11
C GLN A 262 -9.78 -7.56 -2.56
N ASP A 263 -9.95 -6.26 -2.87
CA ASP A 263 -8.87 -5.31 -3.11
C ASP A 263 -9.15 -4.00 -2.33
N PRO A 264 -8.50 -3.77 -1.18
CA PRO A 264 -8.69 -2.58 -0.34
C PRO A 264 -7.84 -1.38 -0.80
N LEU A 265 -7.08 -1.48 -1.89
CA LEU A 265 -6.20 -0.42 -2.39
C LEU A 265 -6.90 0.94 -2.46
N PHE A 266 -8.08 0.98 -3.09
CA PHE A 266 -8.82 2.24 -3.29
C PHE A 266 -9.36 2.82 -1.99
N LEU A 267 -9.76 1.99 -1.02
CA LEU A 267 -10.21 2.48 0.30
C LEU A 267 -9.06 3.10 1.07
N HIS A 268 -7.87 2.52 0.94
CA HIS A 268 -6.66 3.05 1.54
C HIS A 268 -6.22 4.36 0.87
N GLN A 269 -6.22 4.45 -0.47
CA GLN A 269 -5.94 5.71 -1.16
C GLN A 269 -6.97 6.81 -0.85
N MET A 270 -8.21 6.43 -0.55
CA MET A 270 -9.23 7.35 -0.01
C MET A 270 -8.92 7.84 1.41
N GLN A 271 -8.30 7.01 2.24
CA GLN A 271 -7.84 7.40 3.58
C GLN A 271 -6.63 8.35 3.51
N VAL A 272 -5.72 8.15 2.55
CA VAL A 272 -4.63 9.10 2.26
C VAL A 272 -5.19 10.49 1.95
N ASP A 273 -6.18 10.57 1.05
CA ASP A 273 -6.84 11.82 0.70
C ASP A 273 -7.61 12.43 1.91
N ARG A 274 -8.16 11.58 2.79
CA ARG A 274 -8.77 12.02 4.05
C ARG A 274 -7.76 12.66 5.00
N LEU A 275 -6.59 12.04 5.19
CA LEU A 275 -5.55 12.60 6.05
C LEU A 275 -5.07 13.96 5.53
N TRP A 276 -4.88 14.08 4.22
CA TRP A 276 -4.56 15.37 3.63
C TRP A 276 -5.67 16.41 3.86
N TRP A 277 -6.93 16.04 3.65
CA TRP A 277 -8.07 16.91 3.95
C TRP A 277 -8.09 17.35 5.43
N LEU A 278 -7.89 16.43 6.37
CA LEU A 278 -7.83 16.75 7.82
C LEU A 278 -6.66 17.69 8.13
N TRP A 279 -5.49 17.44 7.54
CA TRP A 279 -4.29 18.25 7.75
C TRP A 279 -4.51 19.68 7.23
N GLN A 280 -5.16 19.83 6.08
CA GLN A 280 -5.53 21.14 5.50
C GLN A 280 -6.43 21.95 6.45
N GLN A 281 -7.33 21.30 7.19
CA GLN A 281 -8.19 21.99 8.17
C GLN A 281 -7.40 22.53 9.38
N GLN A 282 -6.33 21.83 9.76
CA GLN A 282 -5.43 22.27 10.84
C GLN A 282 -4.43 23.34 10.38
N HIS A 283 -4.11 23.34 9.08
CA HIS A 283 -3.14 24.24 8.46
C HIS A 283 -3.76 25.08 7.32
N PRO A 284 -4.78 25.92 7.59
CA PRO A 284 -5.52 26.65 6.55
C PRO A 284 -4.70 27.72 5.81
N LYS A 285 -3.47 27.98 6.27
CA LYS A 285 -2.52 28.94 5.68
C LYS A 285 -1.28 28.27 5.09
N ALA A 286 -1.21 26.93 5.09
CA ALA A 286 -0.08 26.25 4.50
C ALA A 286 0.02 26.58 3.00
N GLU A 287 1.24 26.66 2.51
CA GLU A 287 1.51 26.74 1.08
C GLU A 287 1.82 25.35 0.54
N MET A 288 1.38 25.07 -0.68
CA MET A 288 1.66 23.82 -1.36
C MET A 288 2.59 24.09 -2.54
N PRO A 289 3.89 23.75 -2.43
CA PRO A 289 4.78 23.79 -3.58
C PRO A 289 4.32 22.73 -4.60
N VAL A 290 4.20 23.13 -5.86
CA VAL A 290 3.85 22.21 -6.95
C VAL A 290 5.00 22.16 -7.94
N GLU A 291 5.36 20.94 -8.36
CA GLU A 291 6.38 20.74 -9.39
C GLU A 291 5.76 20.94 -10.78
N ASP A 292 4.57 20.37 -11.00
CA ASP A 292 3.74 20.59 -12.18
C ASP A 292 2.48 21.42 -11.87
N GLU A 293 2.14 22.38 -12.74
CA GLU A 293 0.86 23.12 -12.60
C GLU A 293 -0.38 22.25 -12.87
N ARG A 294 -0.19 21.04 -13.43
CA ARG A 294 -1.27 20.15 -13.87
C ARG A 294 -0.98 18.70 -13.52
N VAL A 295 -1.95 18.05 -12.90
CA VAL A 295 -1.92 16.59 -12.70
C VAL A 295 -2.49 15.86 -13.90
N ARG A 296 -1.89 14.70 -14.22
CA ARG A 296 -2.29 13.83 -15.33
C ARG A 296 -2.38 12.39 -14.82
N ILE A 297 -3.39 11.66 -15.28
CA ILE A 297 -3.51 10.21 -15.02
C ILE A 297 -3.11 9.51 -16.31
N ARG A 298 -2.02 8.73 -16.29
CA ARG A 298 -1.56 8.05 -17.52
C ARG A 298 -2.62 7.09 -18.03
N GLY A 299 -2.86 7.11 -19.34
CA GLY A 299 -3.94 6.35 -19.98
C GLY A 299 -5.31 7.02 -19.88
N PHE A 300 -5.44 8.15 -19.19
CA PHE A 300 -6.68 8.92 -19.15
C PHE A 300 -6.39 10.27 -19.83
N GLY A 301 -7.11 10.60 -20.90
CA GLY A 301 -6.81 11.78 -21.74
C GLY A 301 -6.99 13.15 -21.06
N ASN A 302 -7.38 13.17 -19.79
CA ASN A 302 -7.70 14.38 -19.05
C ASN A 302 -6.52 14.81 -18.17
N SER A 303 -6.25 16.11 -18.18
CA SER A 303 -5.37 16.76 -17.19
C SER A 303 -6.16 17.87 -16.51
N VAL A 304 -5.89 18.12 -15.24
CA VAL A 304 -6.52 19.21 -14.48
C VAL A 304 -5.46 20.04 -13.78
N ALA A 305 -5.77 21.31 -13.53
CA ALA A 305 -4.84 22.18 -12.82
C ALA A 305 -4.75 21.74 -11.36
N VAL A 306 -3.56 21.78 -10.74
CA VAL A 306 -3.41 21.37 -9.33
C VAL A 306 -4.36 22.17 -8.43
N LYS A 307 -4.49 23.48 -8.66
CA LYS A 307 -5.42 24.35 -7.93
C LYS A 307 -6.88 23.88 -7.95
N SER A 308 -7.32 23.17 -9.00
CA SER A 308 -8.70 22.70 -9.10
C SER A 308 -8.98 21.45 -8.28
N VAL A 309 -7.93 20.76 -7.84
CA VAL A 309 -8.02 19.58 -6.98
C VAL A 309 -7.40 19.81 -5.60
N ALA A 310 -6.80 20.97 -5.35
CA ALA A 310 -6.19 21.30 -4.05
C ALA A 310 -7.21 21.34 -2.89
N THR A 311 -8.51 21.55 -3.17
CA THR A 311 -9.57 21.58 -2.15
C THR A 311 -10.66 20.55 -2.49
N THR A 312 -11.37 20.05 -1.48
CA THR A 312 -12.48 19.08 -1.67
C THR A 312 -13.81 19.75 -2.04
N GLU A 313 -13.87 21.07 -1.88
CA GLU A 313 -15.01 21.93 -2.16
C GLU A 313 -14.53 23.10 -3.02
N GLY A 314 -14.69 22.96 -4.34
CA GLY A 314 -14.22 23.94 -5.30
C GLY A 314 -14.10 23.33 -6.69
N TYR A 315 -14.36 24.14 -7.72
CA TYR A 315 -14.36 23.70 -9.12
C TYR A 315 -15.31 22.50 -9.33
N ASP A 316 -14.78 21.36 -9.78
CA ASP A 316 -15.55 20.13 -10.05
C ASP A 316 -15.64 19.22 -8.81
N LEU A 317 -14.93 19.52 -7.72
CA LEU A 317 -14.95 18.74 -6.48
C LEU A 317 -15.96 19.32 -5.48
N CYS A 318 -16.77 18.43 -4.91
CA CYS A 318 -17.83 18.81 -3.97
C CYS A 318 -18.13 17.64 -3.04
N TYR A 319 -17.23 17.39 -2.08
CA TYR A 319 -17.38 16.31 -1.10
C TYR A 319 -16.76 16.63 0.26
N ARG A 320 -17.20 15.89 1.28
CA ARG A 320 -16.63 15.91 2.64
C ARG A 320 -16.43 14.50 3.20
N TYR A 321 -15.49 14.37 4.11
CA TYR A 321 -15.32 13.18 4.95
C TYR A 321 -16.15 13.31 6.21
N VAL A 322 -16.78 12.21 6.64
CA VAL A 322 -17.62 12.13 7.85
C VAL A 322 -17.29 10.93 8.70
#